data_AF-A0A7W1W5R4-F1
#
_entry.id   AF-A0A7W1W5R4-F1
#
_cell.length_a   1.000
_cell.length_b   1.000
_cell.length_c   1.000
_cell.angle_alpha   90.00
_cell.angle_beta   90.00
_cell.angle_gamma   90.00
#
_symmetry.space_group_name_H-M   'P 1'
#
loop_
_entity.id
_entity.type
_entity.pdbx_description
1 polymer ?
#
loop_
_entity_poly.entity_id
_entity_poly.type
_entity_poly.pdbx_seq_one_letter_code
_entity_poly.pdbx_strand_id
1 'polypeptide(L)'
;METANHNHQNLNKISFAGLLVALGIVFGDIGTSPLYTFAAIVGEREITETLALGALSAVFWTLTLQTTIKYILIVLSADNKGEGGVFSLYTLIYEKAGKWILYPTIIGGSFILAEGIITPPISVSSAVEGLRIYAPNLP
;
A
#
# COMPACT_ATOMS: atom_id res chain seq x y z
N MET A 1 -36.99 37.23 10.32
CA MET A 1 -36.60 36.83 8.95
C MET A 1 -35.09 36.90 8.89
N GLU A 2 -34.40 35.79 9.11
CA GLU A 2 -32.96 35.70 8.88
C GLU A 2 -32.69 34.29 8.35
N THR A 3 -32.59 34.18 7.03
CA THR A 3 -32.36 32.92 6.32
C THR A 3 -30.86 32.62 6.36
N ALA A 4 -30.48 31.59 7.11
CA ALA A 4 -29.13 31.03 7.09
C ALA A 4 -28.84 30.43 5.70
N ASN A 5 -27.90 31.04 5.00
CA ASN A 5 -27.47 30.66 3.66
C ASN A 5 -26.56 29.43 3.74
N HIS A 6 -27.11 28.24 3.46
CA HIS A 6 -26.33 27.01 3.33
C HIS A 6 -25.49 27.05 2.05
N ASN A 7 -24.23 27.45 2.21
CA ASN A 7 -23.25 27.44 1.14
C ASN A 7 -22.87 25.98 0.83
N HIS A 8 -23.52 25.38 -0.18
CA HIS A 8 -23.13 24.09 -0.73
C HIS A 8 -21.74 24.24 -1.35
N GLN A 9 -20.71 23.86 -0.59
CA GLN A 9 -19.35 23.73 -1.09
C GLN A 9 -19.36 22.70 -2.24
N ASN A 10 -19.03 23.16 -3.45
CA ASN A 10 -18.91 22.33 -4.63
C ASN A 10 -17.93 21.19 -4.36
N LEU A 11 -18.43 19.96 -4.37
CA LEU A 11 -17.64 18.74 -4.27
C LEU A 11 -16.70 18.70 -5.48
N ASN A 12 -15.39 18.69 -5.19
CA ASN A 12 -14.29 18.77 -6.15
C ASN A 12 -14.48 17.83 -7.34
N LYS A 13 -14.48 18.38 -8.57
CA LYS A 13 -14.26 17.60 -9.78
C LYS A 13 -12.86 17.01 -9.71
N ILE A 14 -12.77 15.69 -9.55
CA ILE A 14 -11.52 14.93 -9.70
C ILE A 14 -10.92 15.31 -11.05
N SER A 15 -9.81 16.06 -11.04
CA SER A 15 -9.10 16.43 -12.26
C SER A 15 -8.40 15.20 -12.82
N PHE A 16 -8.37 15.06 -14.15
CA PHE A 16 -7.63 14.00 -14.83
C PHE A 16 -6.16 13.94 -14.37
N ALA A 17 -5.54 15.09 -14.11
CA ALA A 17 -4.20 15.19 -13.56
C ALA A 17 -4.09 14.57 -12.15
N GLY A 18 -5.11 14.75 -11.30
CA GLY A 18 -5.16 14.14 -9.97
C GLY A 18 -5.30 12.63 -10.02
N LEU A 19 -6.07 12.10 -10.98
CA LEU A 19 -6.18 10.65 -11.21
C LEU A 19 -4.84 10.05 -11.66
N LEU A 20 -4.14 10.74 -12.58
CA LEU A 20 -2.85 10.27 -13.08
C LEU A 20 -1.78 10.24 -11.98
N VAL A 21 -1.75 11.25 -11.11
CA VAL A 21 -0.87 11.27 -9.93
C VAL A 21 -1.23 10.15 -8.95
N ALA A 22 -2.51 9.97 -8.63
CA ALA A 22 -2.94 8.91 -7.71
C ALA A 22 -2.60 7.51 -8.23
N LEU A 23 -2.82 7.25 -9.53
CA LEU A 23 -2.42 6.01 -10.17
C LEU A 23 -0.90 5.82 -10.12
N GLY A 24 -0.12 6.87 -10.41
CA GLY A 24 1.33 6.83 -10.33
C GLY A 24 1.84 6.45 -8.93
N ILE A 25 1.23 7.01 -7.87
CA ILE A 25 1.57 6.68 -6.48
C ILE A 25 1.21 5.21 -6.17
N VAL A 26 0.00 4.75 -6.53
CA VAL A 26 -0.45 3.38 -6.24
C VAL A 26 0.40 2.34 -6.99
N PHE A 27 0.66 2.55 -8.28
CA PHE A 27 1.51 1.64 -9.05
C PHE A 27 2.97 1.70 -8.60
N GLY A 28 3.45 2.87 -8.16
CA GLY A 28 4.77 3.03 -7.56
C GLY A 28 4.92 2.22 -6.27
N ASP A 29 3.97 2.35 -5.35
CA ASP A 29 3.96 1.62 -4.06
C ASP A 29 3.92 0.09 -4.25
N ILE A 30 3.12 -0.39 -5.21
CA ILE A 30 3.05 -1.83 -5.54
C ILE A 30 4.38 -2.34 -6.12
N GLY A 31 5.09 -1.52 -6.90
CA GLY A 31 6.29 -1.93 -7.63
C GLY A 31 7.61 -1.80 -6.86
N THR A 32 7.69 -0.95 -5.85
CA THR A 32 8.93 -0.71 -5.08
C THR A 32 9.30 -1.90 -4.20
N SER A 33 8.31 -2.53 -3.55
CA SER A 33 8.55 -3.64 -2.63
C SER A 33 9.19 -4.85 -3.32
N PRO A 34 8.70 -5.33 -4.49
CA PRO A 34 9.38 -6.38 -5.25
C PRO A 34 10.77 -5.96 -5.73
N LEU A 35 10.94 -4.72 -6.18
CA LEU A 35 12.21 -4.23 -6.73
C LEU A 35 13.35 -4.29 -5.69
N TYR A 36 13.10 -3.84 -4.46
CA TYR A 36 14.06 -3.98 -3.37
C TYR A 36 14.29 -5.43 -2.97
N THR A 37 13.24 -6.25 -3.02
CA THR A 37 13.37 -7.68 -2.70
C THR A 37 14.26 -8.37 -3.72
N PHE A 38 14.12 -8.07 -5.01
CA PHE A 38 15.02 -8.53 -6.05
C PHE A 38 16.46 -8.04 -5.84
N ALA A 39 16.64 -6.75 -5.57
CA ALA A 39 17.96 -6.18 -5.29
C ALA A 39 18.63 -6.88 -4.09
N ALA A 40 17.87 -7.18 -3.03
CA ALA A 40 18.36 -7.91 -1.86
C ALA A 40 18.65 -9.39 -2.14
N ILE A 41 17.84 -10.06 -2.98
CA ILE A 41 18.09 -11.45 -3.38
C ILE A 41 19.31 -11.54 -4.29
N VAL A 42 19.52 -10.60 -5.21
CA VAL A 42 20.72 -10.61 -6.06
C VAL A 42 21.95 -10.24 -5.23
N GLY A 43 21.89 -9.13 -4.50
CA GLY A 43 23.02 -8.64 -3.70
C GLY A 43 24.28 -8.45 -4.55
N GLU A 44 25.42 -8.94 -4.06
CA GLU A 44 26.70 -8.95 -4.79
C GLU A 44 26.93 -10.24 -5.60
N ARG A 45 25.93 -11.11 -5.72
CA ARG A 45 26.08 -12.38 -6.45
C ARG A 45 26.02 -12.16 -7.96
N GLU A 46 26.75 -12.99 -8.70
CA GLU A 46 26.62 -13.02 -10.16
C GLU A 46 25.18 -13.39 -10.56
N ILE A 47 24.65 -12.66 -11.55
CA ILE A 47 23.29 -12.87 -12.05
C ILE A 47 23.29 -14.09 -12.97
N THR A 48 23.07 -15.26 -12.37
CA THR A 48 22.85 -16.52 -13.10
C THR A 48 21.37 -16.67 -13.44
N GLU A 49 21.06 -17.31 -14.57
CA GLU A 49 19.68 -17.60 -15.01
C GLU A 49 18.83 -18.27 -13.92
N THR A 50 19.41 -19.25 -13.21
CA THR A 50 18.76 -19.93 -12.09
C THR A 50 18.42 -18.99 -10.93
N LEU A 51 19.28 -18.01 -10.64
CA LEU A 51 19.05 -17.04 -9.57
C LEU A 51 17.94 -16.05 -9.99
N ALA A 52 17.97 -15.57 -11.23
CA ALA A 52 16.97 -14.66 -11.75
C ALA A 52 15.58 -15.31 -11.78
N LEU A 53 15.46 -16.51 -12.36
CA LEU A 53 14.19 -17.24 -12.44
C LEU A 53 13.72 -17.71 -11.06
N GLY A 54 14.63 -18.14 -10.19
CA GLY A 54 14.34 -18.53 -8.82
C GLY A 54 13.81 -17.37 -7.98
N ALA A 55 14.47 -16.21 -8.04
CA ALA A 55 14.02 -14.99 -7.38
C ALA A 55 12.66 -14.54 -7.92
N LEU A 56 12.47 -14.56 -9.24
CA LEU A 56 11.22 -14.13 -9.89
C LEU A 56 10.06 -15.02 -9.45
N SER A 57 10.25 -16.33 -9.47
CA SER A 57 9.27 -17.30 -9.01
C SER A 57 8.94 -17.12 -7.53
N ALA A 58 9.96 -16.94 -6.68
CA ALA A 58 9.76 -16.74 -5.24
C ALA A 58 8.94 -15.48 -4.95
N VAL A 59 9.31 -14.33 -5.54
CA VAL A 59 8.58 -13.07 -5.37
C VAL A 59 7.15 -13.20 -5.92
N PHE A 60 6.99 -13.79 -7.11
CA PHE A 60 5.67 -13.98 -7.73
C PHE A 60 4.73 -14.83 -6.86
N TRP A 61 5.20 -15.98 -6.39
CA TRP A 61 4.38 -16.87 -5.55
C TRP A 61 4.13 -16.29 -4.17
N THR A 62 5.12 -15.63 -3.56
CA THR A 62 4.94 -14.96 -2.26
C THR A 62 3.90 -13.85 -2.35
N LEU A 63 3.98 -12.97 -3.37
CA LEU A 63 3.00 -11.90 -3.55
C LEU A 63 1.60 -12.48 -3.79
N THR A 64 1.48 -13.46 -4.68
CA THR A 64 0.20 -14.11 -5.01
C THR A 64 -0.43 -14.75 -3.77
N LEU A 65 0.34 -15.52 -3.00
CA LEU A 65 -0.16 -16.20 -1.80
C LEU A 65 -0.47 -15.20 -0.69
N GLN A 66 0.41 -14.22 -0.45
CA GLN A 66 0.22 -13.20 0.58
C GLN A 66 -1.06 -12.38 0.32
N THR A 67 -1.28 -11.91 -0.91
CA THR A 67 -2.48 -11.13 -1.23
C THR A 67 -3.73 -12.00 -1.17
N THR A 68 -3.66 -13.24 -1.64
CA THR A 68 -4.78 -14.20 -1.56
C THR A 68 -5.18 -14.43 -0.11
N ILE A 69 -4.24 -14.76 0.77
CA ILE A 69 -4.54 -15.02 2.18
C ILE A 69 -5.03 -13.76 2.87
N LYS A 70 -4.32 -12.63 2.74
CA LYS A 70 -4.68 -11.37 3.42
C LYS A 70 -6.04 -10.84 2.97
N TYR A 71 -6.29 -10.78 1.66
CA TYR A 71 -7.50 -10.12 1.15
C TYR A 71 -8.68 -11.08 0.99
N ILE A 72 -8.46 -12.27 0.43
CA ILE A 72 -9.57 -13.19 0.18
C ILE A 72 -10.00 -13.88 1.47
N LEU A 73 -9.06 -14.37 2.29
CA LEU A 73 -9.44 -15.12 3.49
C LEU A 73 -9.80 -14.23 4.68
N ILE A 74 -9.17 -13.06 4.85
CA ILE A 74 -9.42 -12.20 6.03
C ILE A 74 -10.42 -11.10 5.69
N VAL A 75 -10.20 -10.33 4.62
CA VAL A 75 -11.03 -9.15 4.30
C VAL A 75 -12.39 -9.55 3.73
N LEU A 76 -12.47 -10.56 2.84
CA LEU A 76 -13.76 -11.01 2.31
C LEU A 76 -14.54 -11.90 3.29
N SER A 77 -13.88 -12.61 4.21
CA SER A 77 -14.57 -13.37 5.25
C SER A 77 -15.09 -12.51 6.41
N ALA A 78 -14.65 -11.26 6.48
CA ALA A 78 -15.12 -10.26 7.43
C ALA A 78 -16.47 -9.67 7.00
N ASP A 79 -17.50 -10.52 7.02
CA ASP A 79 -18.88 -10.12 6.71
C ASP A 79 -19.72 -10.15 8.00
N ASN A 80 -20.35 -9.01 8.34
CA ASN A 80 -21.20 -8.88 9.52
C ASN A 80 -22.64 -8.57 9.07
N LYS A 81 -23.46 -9.62 8.96
CA LYS A 81 -24.92 -9.57 8.67
C LYS A 81 -25.31 -8.54 7.59
N GLY A 82 -24.63 -8.56 6.44
CA GLY A 82 -25.04 -7.79 5.26
C GLY A 82 -24.45 -6.39 5.13
N GLU A 83 -23.67 -5.92 6.11
CA GLU A 83 -22.73 -4.81 5.90
C GLU A 83 -21.31 -5.38 5.75
N GLY A 84 -20.94 -5.70 4.51
CA GLY A 84 -19.63 -6.24 4.18
C GLY A 84 -18.55 -5.17 4.23
N GLY A 85 -17.43 -5.45 4.91
CA GLY A 85 -16.22 -4.65 4.79
C GLY A 85 -15.45 -4.48 6.09
N VAL A 86 -14.21 -3.99 5.95
CA VAL A 86 -13.27 -3.74 7.06
C VAL A 86 -13.87 -2.86 8.17
N PHE A 87 -14.83 -1.99 7.82
CA PHE A 87 -15.54 -1.08 8.72
C PHE A 87 -16.57 -1.77 9.64
N SER A 88 -17.28 -2.80 9.16
CA SER A 88 -18.25 -3.54 10.00
C SER A 88 -17.57 -4.50 10.97
N LEU A 89 -16.37 -4.98 10.59
CA LEU A 89 -15.50 -5.72 11.50
C LEU A 89 -14.98 -4.81 12.61
N TYR A 90 -14.65 -3.55 12.30
CA TYR A 90 -14.21 -2.56 13.29
C TYR A 90 -15.27 -2.28 14.35
N THR A 91 -16.53 -2.11 13.96
CA THR A 91 -17.65 -1.89 14.89
C THR A 91 -17.93 -3.14 15.72
N LEU A 92 -17.94 -4.34 15.13
CA LEU A 92 -18.14 -5.61 15.85
C LEU A 92 -17.01 -5.90 16.84
N ILE A 93 -15.76 -5.57 16.47
CA ILE A 93 -14.58 -5.74 17.32
C ILE A 93 -14.64 -4.79 18.52
N TYR A 94 -15.08 -3.55 18.33
CA TYR A 94 -15.25 -2.59 19.41
C TYR A 94 -16.34 -3.03 20.41
N GLU A 95 -17.40 -3.66 19.89
CA GLU A 95 -18.53 -4.16 20.68
C GLU A 95 -18.20 -5.46 21.44
N LYS A 96 -17.42 -6.38 20.85
CA LYS A 96 -17.10 -7.68 21.45
C LYS A 96 -15.81 -7.75 22.27
N ALA A 97 -14.77 -6.98 21.92
CA ALA A 97 -13.42 -7.16 22.49
C ALA A 97 -13.10 -6.17 23.62
N GLY A 98 -13.96 -5.18 23.87
CA GLY A 98 -13.78 -4.18 24.92
C GLY A 98 -12.58 -3.24 24.69
N LYS A 99 -12.29 -2.39 25.69
CA LYS A 99 -11.25 -1.33 25.57
C LYS A 99 -9.85 -1.83 25.21
N TRP A 100 -9.55 -3.12 25.39
CA TRP A 100 -8.24 -3.70 25.10
C TRP A 100 -7.92 -3.71 23.60
N ILE A 101 -8.93 -3.72 22.72
CA ILE A 101 -8.70 -3.67 21.27
C ILE A 101 -8.23 -2.29 20.77
N LEU A 102 -8.35 -1.25 21.60
CA LEU A 102 -7.85 0.08 21.28
C LEU A 102 -6.34 0.09 21.03
N TYR A 103 -5.58 -0.72 21.79
CA TYR A 103 -4.12 -0.80 21.64
C TYR A 103 -3.68 -1.32 20.26
N PRO A 104 -4.12 -2.50 19.78
CA PRO A 104 -3.76 -2.97 18.44
C PRO A 104 -4.33 -2.08 17.34
N THR A 105 -5.49 -1.45 17.54
CA THR A 105 -6.05 -0.45 16.63
C THR A 105 -5.14 0.77 16.47
N ILE A 106 -4.65 1.34 17.57
CA ILE A 106 -3.74 2.51 17.55
C ILE A 106 -2.40 2.13 16.92
N ILE A 107 -1.88 0.93 17.23
CA ILE A 107 -0.64 0.43 16.63
C ILE A 107 -0.82 0.24 15.12
N GLY A 108 -1.91 -0.40 14.70
CA GLY A 108 -2.23 -0.60 13.28
C GLY A 108 -2.44 0.72 12.54
N GLY A 109 -3.15 1.68 13.13
CA GLY A 109 -3.33 3.02 12.57
C GLY A 109 -2.01 3.79 12.43
N SER A 110 -1.14 3.69 13.43
CA SER A 110 0.22 4.25 13.38
C SER A 110 1.05 3.65 12.25
N PHE A 111 0.94 2.33 12.05
CA PHE A 111 1.65 1.64 10.97
C PHE A 111 1.18 2.09 9.58
N ILE A 112 -0.12 2.30 9.40
CA ILE A 112 -0.69 2.83 8.15
C ILE A 112 -0.19 4.26 7.88
N LEU A 113 -0.13 5.11 8.91
CA LEU A 113 0.42 6.46 8.78
C LEU A 113 1.92 6.44 8.46
N ALA A 114 2.67 5.55 9.10
CA ALA A 114 4.10 5.38 8.85
C ALA A 114 4.36 4.94 7.40
N GLU A 115 3.64 3.94 6.90
CA GLU A 115 3.71 3.50 5.50
C GLU A 115 3.43 4.67 4.54
N GLY A 116 2.38 5.45 4.78
CA GLY A 116 2.04 6.62 3.96
C GLY A 116 3.12 7.70 3.93
N ILE A 117 3.95 7.81 4.97
CA ILE A 117 5.08 8.76 5.03
C ILE A 117 6.34 8.18 4.36
N ILE A 118 6.56 6.86 4.46
CA ILE A 118 7.79 6.19 4.03
C ILE A 118 7.80 5.90 2.52
N THR A 119 6.66 5.54 1.93
CA THR A 119 6.57 5.12 0.52
C THR A 119 7.03 6.19 -0.48
N PRO A 120 6.62 7.48 -0.39
CA PRO A 120 7.00 8.47 -1.41
C PRO A 120 8.51 8.72 -1.48
N PRO A 121 9.25 8.92 -0.36
CA PRO A 121 10.71 8.98 -0.38
C PRO A 121 11.37 7.72 -0.96
N ILE A 122 10.93 6.51 -0.57
CA ILE A 122 11.50 5.26 -1.08
C ILE A 122 11.28 5.14 -2.60
N SER A 123 10.10 5.50 -3.09
CA SER A 123 9.78 5.47 -4.52
C SER A 123 10.62 6.46 -5.34
N VAL A 124 10.88 7.65 -4.80
CA VAL A 124 11.76 8.64 -5.45
C VAL A 124 13.21 8.17 -5.44
N SER A 125 13.71 7.69 -4.30
CA SER A 125 15.08 7.18 -4.19
C SER A 125 15.35 5.99 -5.11
N SER A 126 14.41 5.04 -5.22
CA SER A 126 14.57 3.89 -6.12
C SER A 126 14.56 4.29 -7.60
N ALA A 127 13.76 5.30 -7.98
CA ALA A 127 13.77 5.86 -9.32
C ALA A 127 15.12 6.56 -9.64
N VAL A 128 15.67 7.31 -8.68
CA VAL A 128 16.99 7.96 -8.82
C VAL A 128 18.11 6.92 -8.93
N GLU A 129 18.07 5.89 -8.10
CA GLU A 129 19.07 4.81 -8.11
C GLU A 129 19.06 4.02 -9.42
N GLY A 130 17.88 3.74 -9.98
CA GLY A 130 17.75 3.15 -11.31
C GLY A 130 18.29 4.06 -12.42
N LEU A 131 18.11 5.37 -12.32
CA LEU A 131 18.60 6.33 -13.32
C LEU A 131 20.12 6.49 -13.29
N ARG A 132 20.75 6.30 -12.12
CA ARG A 132 22.22 6.36 -11.93
C ARG A 132 22.99 5.32 -12.75
N ILE A 133 22.34 4.25 -13.18
CA ILE A 133 22.90 3.25 -14.11
C ILE A 133 23.19 3.87 -15.48
N TYR A 134 22.37 4.82 -15.92
CA TYR A 134 22.48 5.49 -17.23
C TYR A 134 23.11 6.88 -17.15
N ALA A 135 22.95 7.58 -16.03
CA ALA A 135 23.49 8.92 -15.81
C ALA A 135 24.21 9.00 -14.44
N PRO A 136 25.50 8.58 -14.38
CA PRO A 136 26.23 8.46 -13.10
C PRO A 136 26.56 9.80 -12.41
N ASN A 137 26.32 10.95 -13.06
CA ASN A 137 26.60 12.31 -12.56
C ASN A 137 25.36 13.06 -12.06
N LEU A 138 24.25 12.36 -11.76
CA LEU A 138 23.11 12.97 -11.07
C LEU A 138 23.48 13.30 -9.62
N PRO A 139 23.06 14.47 -9.09
CA PRO A 139 23.33 14.88 -7.71
C PRO A 139 22.67 13.96 -6.68
#